data_AF-A0A2U1FAG4-F1
#
_entry.id   AF-A0A2U1FAG4-F1
#
_cell.length_a   1.000
_cell.length_b   1.000
_cell.length_c   1.000
_cell.angle_alpha   90.00
_cell.angle_beta   90.00
_cell.angle_gamma   90.00
#
_symmetry.space_group_name_H-M   'P 1'
#
loop_
_entity.id
_entity.type
_entity.pdbx_description
1 polymer ?
#
loop_
_entity_poly.entity_id
_entity_poly.type
_entity_poly.pdbx_seq_one_letter_code
_entity_poly.pdbx_strand_id
1 'polypeptide(L)'
;MWQRIQTIWLLLAGVAMTLMLFKPYGLLIGAGGEGYLMDVMGVHASSTGELLKSTWGLFILDAIIVFVSFGIIFLYKRRILQMRLCVFNILVLIGFLIYLAVQVWQISSAEGMTFGLRVWLCMPVVAIILHYLAIRAIGADEAMVRAAERLR
;
A
#
# COMPACT_ATOMS: atom_id res chain seq x y z
N MET A 1 7.97 8.36 -23.19
CA MET A 1 6.57 8.73 -22.86
C MET A 1 6.38 8.85 -21.34
N TRP A 2 7.24 9.63 -20.67
CA TRP A 2 7.16 9.90 -19.22
C TRP A 2 6.03 10.89 -18.86
N GLN A 3 5.34 11.46 -19.86
CA GLN A 3 4.24 12.42 -19.73
C GLN A 3 2.85 11.77 -19.91
N ARG A 4 2.65 10.54 -19.43
CA ARG A 4 1.31 9.95 -19.39
C ARG A 4 0.80 9.98 -17.96
N ILE A 5 -0.45 10.39 -17.77
CA ILE A 5 -1.03 10.52 -16.43
C ILE A 5 -1.03 9.19 -15.65
N GLN A 6 -1.03 8.05 -16.36
CA GLN A 6 -0.90 6.72 -15.76
C GLN A 6 0.39 6.53 -14.95
N THR A 7 1.54 7.06 -15.41
CA THR A 7 2.82 6.87 -14.71
C THR A 7 2.88 7.73 -13.45
N ILE A 8 2.18 8.87 -13.44
CA ILE A 8 2.04 9.73 -12.26
C ILE A 8 1.24 9.00 -11.19
N TRP A 9 0.10 8.39 -11.55
CA TRP A 9 -0.72 7.63 -10.58
C TRP A 9 0.05 6.46 -9.96
N LEU A 10 0.78 5.70 -10.77
CA LEU A 10 1.59 4.56 -10.30
C LEU A 10 2.77 5.02 -9.42
N LEU A 11 3.42 6.12 -9.80
CA LEU A 11 4.51 6.68 -9.02
C LEU A 11 4.01 7.19 -7.67
N LEU A 12 2.89 7.92 -7.64
CA LEU A 12 2.29 8.39 -6.40
C LEU A 12 1.87 7.22 -5.50
N ALA A 13 1.31 6.14 -6.07
CA ALA A 13 0.94 4.95 -5.30
C ALA A 13 2.17 4.26 -4.70
N GLY A 14 3.22 4.09 -5.49
CA GLY A 14 4.48 3.51 -5.01
C GLY A 14 5.14 4.36 -3.93
N VAL A 15 5.15 5.69 -4.10
CA VAL A 15 5.69 6.63 -3.10
C VAL A 15 4.86 6.61 -1.82
N ALA A 16 3.53 6.59 -1.90
CA ALA A 16 2.66 6.53 -0.73
C ALA A 16 2.93 5.29 0.14
N MET A 17 3.05 4.12 -0.49
CA MET A 17 3.38 2.87 0.21
C MET A 17 4.83 2.87 0.70
N THR A 18 5.77 3.42 -0.07
CA THR A 18 7.17 3.57 0.37
C THR A 18 7.27 4.45 1.62
N LEU A 19 6.49 5.53 1.71
CA LEU A 19 6.45 6.37 2.90
C LEU A 19 5.89 5.62 4.11
N MET A 20 4.97 4.68 3.90
CA MET A 20 4.41 3.85 4.96
C MET A 20 5.48 2.93 5.59
N LEU A 21 6.45 2.41 4.82
CA LEU A 21 7.56 1.60 5.34
C LEU A 21 8.37 2.32 6.42
N PHE A 22 8.50 3.64 6.33
CA PHE A 22 9.32 4.46 7.23
C PHE A 22 8.52 5.20 8.29
N LYS A 23 7.19 5.02 8.35
CA LYS A 23 6.32 5.79 9.25
C LYS A 23 5.44 4.89 10.13
N PRO A 24 5.35 5.19 11.43
CA PRO A 24 4.39 4.55 12.32
C PRO A 24 2.96 4.86 11.88
N TYR A 25 2.16 3.83 11.63
CA TYR A 25 0.77 3.95 11.19
C TYR A 25 -0.25 3.68 12.30
N GLY A 26 0.17 3.09 13.41
CA GLY A 26 -0.68 2.85 14.57
C GLY A 26 -0.06 3.35 15.87
N LEU A 27 -0.91 3.75 16.81
CA LEU A 27 -0.56 3.94 18.20
C LEU A 27 -1.41 2.96 19.02
N LEU A 28 -0.80 2.13 19.84
CA LEU A 28 -1.49 1.25 20.77
C LEU A 28 -1.29 1.82 22.18
N ILE A 29 -2.36 1.96 22.96
CA ILE A 29 -2.27 2.45 24.34
C ILE A 29 -2.61 1.28 25.27
N GLY A 30 -1.65 0.90 26.10
CA GLY A 30 -1.80 -0.13 27.12
C GLY A 30 -2.58 0.34 28.33
N ALA A 31 -3.08 -0.61 29.14
CA ALA A 31 -3.89 -0.33 30.32
C ALA A 31 -3.18 0.55 31.38
N GLY A 32 -1.84 0.56 31.39
CA GLY A 32 -1.02 1.43 32.24
C GLY A 32 -0.78 2.84 31.70
N GLY A 33 -1.36 3.20 30.54
CA GLY A 33 -1.11 4.49 29.86
C GLY A 33 0.16 4.53 29.03
N GLU A 34 0.88 3.41 28.90
CA GLU A 34 2.05 3.30 28.02
C GLU A 34 1.63 3.29 26.55
N GLY A 35 2.29 4.12 25.75
CA GLY A 35 2.12 4.17 24.31
C GLY A 35 3.07 3.22 23.59
N TYR A 36 2.57 2.48 22.60
CA TYR A 36 3.33 1.61 21.72
C TYR A 36 3.10 2.05 20.27
N LEU A 37 4.17 2.19 19.50
CA LEU A 37 4.13 2.56 18.10
C LEU A 37 4.06 1.31 17.23
N MET A 38 3.13 1.29 16.28
CA MET A 38 3.00 0.18 15.33
C MET A 38 3.48 0.63 13.94
N ASP A 39 4.50 -0.07 13.48
CA ASP A 39 5.18 0.15 12.20
C ASP A 39 5.08 -1.14 11.37
N VAL A 40 5.57 -1.09 10.13
CA VAL A 40 5.47 -2.23 9.21
C VAL A 40 6.32 -3.42 9.72
N MET A 41 7.36 -3.15 10.49
CA MET A 41 8.25 -4.15 11.08
C MET A 41 7.70 -4.79 12.36
N GLY A 42 6.86 -4.07 13.11
CA GLY A 42 6.47 -4.51 14.44
C GLY A 42 5.84 -3.43 15.31
N VAL A 43 5.52 -3.86 16.53
CA VAL A 43 5.12 -2.99 17.62
C VAL A 43 6.34 -2.68 18.49
N HIS A 44 6.60 -1.39 18.68
CA HIS A 44 7.72 -0.86 19.44
C HIS A 44 7.22 -0.10 20.67
N ALA A 45 7.91 -0.22 21.80
CA ALA A 45 7.64 0.63 22.97
C ALA A 45 7.97 2.10 22.65
N SER A 46 7.05 3.04 22.91
CA SER A 46 7.31 4.46 22.60
C SER A 46 8.37 5.09 23.51
N SER A 47 8.67 4.48 24.65
CA SER A 47 9.64 4.97 25.65
C SER A 47 11.06 4.45 25.43
N THR A 48 11.22 3.16 25.08
CA THR A 48 12.53 2.50 24.95
C THR A 48 12.88 2.14 23.50
N GLY A 49 11.92 2.13 22.58
CA GLY A 49 12.11 1.69 21.20
C GLY A 49 12.26 0.17 21.03
N GLU A 50 12.12 -0.60 22.11
CA GLU A 50 12.25 -2.06 22.07
C GLU A 50 11.12 -2.69 21.26
N LEU A 51 11.49 -3.67 20.44
CA LEU A 51 10.56 -4.44 19.62
C LEU A 51 9.87 -5.49 20.50
N LEU A 52 8.57 -5.33 20.74
CA LEU A 52 7.76 -6.25 21.54
C LEU A 52 7.19 -7.38 20.69
N LYS A 53 6.67 -7.03 19.51
CA LYS A 53 6.05 -7.99 18.59
C LYS A 53 6.47 -7.70 17.16
N SER A 54 7.03 -8.71 16.54
CA SER A 54 7.41 -8.68 15.13
C SER A 54 6.20 -8.92 14.23
N THR A 55 5.98 -8.03 13.25
CA THR A 55 4.96 -8.18 12.20
C THR A 55 5.60 -8.15 10.80
N TRP A 56 6.72 -8.86 10.63
CA TRP A 56 7.48 -8.90 9.37
C TRP A 56 6.65 -9.34 8.15
N GLY A 57 5.53 -10.04 8.35
CA GLY A 57 4.59 -10.35 7.28
C GLY A 57 3.99 -9.10 6.61
N LEU A 58 3.74 -8.03 7.37
CA LEU A 58 3.28 -6.75 6.83
C LEU A 58 4.38 -6.09 5.98
N PHE A 59 5.64 -6.20 6.41
CA PHE A 59 6.79 -5.72 5.63
C PHE A 59 6.95 -6.41 4.29
N ILE A 60 6.85 -7.73 4.25
CA ILE A 60 6.98 -8.47 2.99
C ILE A 60 5.85 -8.07 2.03
N LEU A 61 4.61 -7.97 2.52
CA LEU A 61 3.48 -7.55 1.69
C LEU A 61 3.65 -6.13 1.17
N ASP A 62 4.04 -5.19 2.01
CA ASP A 62 4.25 -3.80 1.61
C ASP A 62 5.40 -3.67 0.60
N ALA A 63 6.51 -4.37 0.82
CA ALA A 63 7.62 -4.43 -0.13
C ALA A 63 7.15 -4.96 -1.49
N ILE A 64 6.36 -6.03 -1.54
CA ILE A 64 5.77 -6.55 -2.79
C ILE A 64 4.94 -5.47 -3.47
N ILE A 65 4.09 -4.75 -2.73
CA ILE A 65 3.24 -3.68 -3.29
C ILE A 65 4.09 -2.57 -3.91
N VAL A 66 5.15 -2.14 -3.21
CA VAL A 66 6.07 -1.10 -3.68
C VAL A 66 6.83 -1.54 -4.93
N PHE A 67 7.43 -2.74 -4.91
CA PHE A 67 8.17 -3.28 -6.05
C PHE A 67 7.28 -3.48 -7.28
N VAL A 68 6.06 -3.99 -7.09
CA VAL A 68 5.09 -4.14 -8.18
C VAL A 68 4.69 -2.76 -8.72
N SER A 69 4.38 -1.78 -7.86
CA SER A 69 4.00 -0.42 -8.29
C SER A 69 5.06 0.22 -9.18
N PHE A 70 6.33 0.18 -8.78
CA PHE A 70 7.43 0.72 -9.58
C PHE A 70 7.74 -0.13 -10.80
N GLY A 71 7.67 -1.46 -10.69
CA GLY A 71 7.86 -2.39 -11.81
C GLY A 71 6.88 -2.14 -12.95
N ILE A 72 5.61 -1.88 -12.64
CA ILE A 72 4.54 -1.58 -13.61
C ILE A 72 4.91 -0.37 -14.50
N ILE A 73 5.64 0.62 -13.98
CA ILE A 73 6.05 1.82 -14.75
C ILE A 73 6.96 1.44 -15.93
N PHE A 74 7.84 0.46 -15.75
CA PHE A 74 8.75 0.00 -16.81
C PHE A 74 8.06 -0.86 -17.87
N LEU A 75 6.86 -1.39 -17.58
CA LEU A 75 6.07 -2.23 -18.49
C LEU A 75 5.24 -1.42 -19.51
N TYR A 76 5.65 -0.19 -19.84
CA TYR A 76 4.92 0.73 -20.71
C TYR A 76 4.59 0.19 -22.12
N LYS A 77 5.34 -0.81 -22.61
CA LYS A 77 5.08 -1.46 -23.91
C LYS A 77 3.95 -2.49 -23.85
N ARG A 78 3.63 -3.03 -22.67
CA ARG A 78 2.68 -4.15 -22.48
C ARG A 78 1.47 -3.69 -21.66
N ARG A 79 0.61 -2.87 -22.26
CA ARG A 79 -0.52 -2.22 -21.58
C ARG A 79 -1.52 -3.18 -20.92
N ILE A 80 -1.81 -4.32 -21.57
CA ILE A 80 -2.68 -5.36 -20.99
C ILE A 80 -2.05 -5.96 -19.72
N LEU A 81 -0.74 -6.20 -19.73
CA LEU A 81 -0.01 -6.70 -18.56
C LEU A 81 0.05 -5.64 -17.45
N GLN A 82 0.24 -4.36 -17.83
CA GLN A 82 0.23 -3.22 -16.91
C GLN A 82 -1.09 -3.14 -16.14
N MET A 83 -2.24 -3.25 -16.83
CA MET A 83 -3.56 -3.27 -16.18
C MET A 83 -3.74 -4.48 -15.26
N ARG A 84 -3.37 -5.69 -15.70
CA ARG A 84 -3.47 -6.91 -14.88
C ARG A 84 -2.64 -6.82 -13.60
N LEU A 85 -1.44 -6.28 -13.68
CA LEU A 85 -0.57 -6.07 -12.53
C LEU A 85 -1.12 -4.99 -11.59
N CYS A 86 -1.77 -3.93 -12.10
CA CYS A 86 -2.44 -2.95 -11.24
C CYS A 86 -3.60 -3.60 -10.46
N VAL A 87 -4.41 -4.44 -11.12
CA VAL A 87 -5.48 -5.20 -10.46
C VAL A 87 -4.91 -6.14 -9.40
N PHE A 88 -3.85 -6.87 -9.74
CA PHE A 88 -3.13 -7.70 -8.78
C PHE A 88 -2.66 -6.88 -7.58
N ASN A 89 -2.08 -5.70 -7.80
CA ASN A 89 -1.58 -4.87 -6.71
C ASN A 89 -2.69 -4.34 -5.80
N ILE A 90 -3.86 -4.01 -6.36
CA ILE A 90 -5.07 -3.68 -5.58
C ILE A 90 -5.48 -4.88 -4.70
N LEU A 91 -5.46 -6.10 -5.23
CA LEU A 91 -5.78 -7.30 -4.44
C LEU A 91 -4.78 -7.52 -3.29
N VAL A 92 -3.48 -7.32 -3.53
CA VAL A 92 -2.45 -7.40 -2.48
C VAL A 92 -2.67 -6.31 -1.42
N LEU A 93 -3.00 -5.07 -1.82
CA LEU A 93 -3.35 -3.98 -0.90
C LEU A 93 -4.56 -4.31 -0.02
N ILE A 94 -5.60 -4.92 -0.60
CA ILE A 94 -6.76 -5.39 0.18
C ILE A 94 -6.33 -6.48 1.17
N GLY A 95 -5.52 -7.44 0.73
CA GLY A 95 -4.95 -8.48 1.60
C GLY A 95 -4.11 -7.89 2.74
N PHE A 96 -3.32 -6.85 2.46
CA PHE A 96 -2.55 -6.11 3.45
C PHE A 96 -3.45 -5.46 4.51
N LEU A 97 -4.53 -4.80 4.09
CA LEU A 97 -5.50 -4.19 5.02
C LEU A 97 -6.19 -5.24 5.91
N ILE A 98 -6.58 -6.38 5.34
CA ILE A 98 -7.18 -7.49 6.09
C ILE A 98 -6.18 -8.04 7.11
N TYR A 99 -4.95 -8.31 6.68
CA TYR A 99 -3.91 -8.85 7.57
C TYR A 99 -3.56 -7.87 8.70
N LEU A 100 -3.48 -6.57 8.40
CA LEU A 100 -3.30 -5.52 9.41
C LEU A 100 -4.45 -5.51 10.43
N ALA A 101 -5.70 -5.57 9.96
CA ALA A 101 -6.86 -5.61 10.84
C ALA A 101 -6.85 -6.83 11.78
N VAL A 102 -6.46 -8.00 11.26
CA VAL A 102 -6.30 -9.21 12.08
C VAL A 102 -5.22 -9.02 13.14
N GLN A 103 -4.07 -8.43 12.80
CA GLN A 103 -2.99 -8.18 13.76
C GLN A 103 -3.41 -7.20 14.86
N VAL A 104 -4.07 -6.10 14.49
CA VAL A 104 -4.61 -5.13 15.44
C VAL A 104 -5.63 -5.78 16.37
N TRP A 105 -6.52 -6.61 15.82
CA TRP A 105 -7.53 -7.31 16.63
C TRP A 105 -6.89 -8.31 17.60
N GLN A 106 -5.89 -9.07 17.16
CA GLN A 106 -5.16 -9.99 18.05
C GLN A 106 -4.46 -9.26 19.18
N ILE A 107 -3.79 -8.14 18.90
CA ILE A 107 -3.09 -7.35 19.93
C ILE A 107 -4.08 -6.71 20.90
N SER A 108 -5.16 -6.11 20.37
CA SER A 108 -6.17 -5.44 21.21
C SER A 108 -6.93 -6.44 22.09
N SER A 109 -7.20 -7.64 21.58
CA SER A 109 -7.91 -8.71 22.31
C SER A 109 -7.02 -9.39 23.35
N ALA A 110 -5.76 -9.68 23.01
CA ALA A 110 -4.85 -10.39 23.90
C ALA A 110 -4.33 -9.52 25.06
N GLU A 111 -4.09 -8.24 24.81
CA GLU A 111 -3.41 -7.34 25.76
C GLU A 111 -4.32 -6.21 26.27
N GLY A 112 -5.59 -6.21 25.88
CA GLY A 112 -6.57 -5.18 26.29
C GLY A 112 -6.20 -3.77 25.83
N MET A 113 -5.34 -3.64 24.82
CA MET A 113 -4.86 -2.36 24.32
C MET A 113 -5.92 -1.68 23.44
N THR A 114 -5.93 -0.34 23.48
CA THR A 114 -6.75 0.46 22.57
C THR A 114 -5.93 0.90 21.36
N PHE A 115 -6.48 0.70 20.16
CA PHE A 115 -5.82 1.09 18.92
C PHE A 115 -6.23 2.50 18.50
N GLY A 116 -5.26 3.41 18.52
CA GLY A 116 -5.31 4.75 17.96
C GLY A 116 -4.87 4.76 16.50
N LEU A 117 -5.75 5.26 15.64
CA LEU A 117 -5.50 5.46 14.22
C LEU A 117 -4.54 6.65 14.00
N ARG A 118 -3.49 6.46 13.20
CA ARG A 118 -2.67 7.58 12.69
C ARG A 118 -2.98 7.83 11.22
N VAL A 119 -2.69 9.05 10.77
CA VAL A 119 -2.92 9.48 9.37
C VAL A 119 -2.28 8.52 8.36
N TRP A 120 -1.12 7.94 8.67
CA TRP A 120 -0.41 7.05 7.75
C TRP A 120 -1.17 5.76 7.42
N LEU A 121 -2.15 5.34 8.23
CA LEU A 121 -3.00 4.18 7.91
C LEU A 121 -3.92 4.44 6.70
N CYS A 122 -4.14 5.70 6.30
CA CYS A 122 -4.91 6.00 5.09
C CYS A 122 -4.13 5.73 3.79
N MET A 123 -2.80 5.63 3.84
CA MET A 123 -1.94 5.41 2.66
C MET A 123 -2.33 4.19 1.81
N PRO A 124 -2.58 2.99 2.36
CA PRO A 124 -3.03 1.84 1.56
C PRO A 124 -4.37 2.08 0.86
N VAL A 125 -5.29 2.81 1.48
CA VAL A 125 -6.58 3.17 0.85
C VAL A 125 -6.35 4.15 -0.31
N VAL A 126 -5.51 5.16 -0.10
CA VAL A 126 -5.11 6.11 -1.16
C VAL A 126 -4.42 5.35 -2.30
N ALA A 127 -3.52 4.42 -2.01
CA ALA A 127 -2.82 3.61 -2.99
C ALA A 127 -3.77 2.75 -3.84
N ILE A 128 -4.85 2.20 -3.26
CA ILE A 128 -5.90 1.49 -4.00
C ILE A 128 -6.57 2.42 -5.01
N ILE A 129 -6.96 3.63 -4.59
CA ILE A 129 -7.61 4.61 -5.46
C ILE A 129 -6.66 5.00 -6.61
N LEU A 130 -5.39 5.24 -6.32
CA LEU A 130 -4.39 5.59 -7.33
C LEU A 130 -4.16 4.46 -8.33
N HIS A 131 -4.10 3.20 -7.89
CA HIS A 131 -4.02 2.06 -8.81
C HIS A 131 -5.26 1.93 -9.69
N TYR A 132 -6.45 2.19 -9.14
CA TYR A 132 -7.68 2.20 -9.92
C TYR A 132 -7.68 3.28 -11.00
N LEU A 133 -7.26 4.51 -10.65
CA LEU A 133 -7.09 5.61 -11.60
C LEU A 133 -6.04 5.27 -12.68
N ALA A 134 -4.96 4.59 -12.32
CA ALA A 134 -3.97 4.10 -13.27
C ALA A 134 -4.58 3.12 -14.27
N ILE A 135 -5.38 2.14 -13.83
CA ILE A 135 -6.08 1.18 -14.71
C ILE A 135 -6.96 1.92 -15.71
N ARG A 136 -7.76 2.88 -15.25
CA ARG A 136 -8.65 3.66 -16.11
C ARG A 136 -7.87 4.46 -17.16
N ALA A 137 -6.76 5.09 -16.76
CA ALA A 137 -5.90 5.84 -17.68
C ALA A 137 -5.25 4.92 -18.73
N ILE A 138 -4.75 3.74 -18.34
CA ILE A 138 -4.16 2.76 -19.26
C ILE A 138 -5.21 2.26 -20.26
N GLY A 139 -6.43 1.97 -19.80
CA GLY A 139 -7.52 1.51 -20.64
C GLY A 139 -7.96 2.53 -21.70
N ALA A 140 -8.02 3.82 -21.33
CA ALA A 140 -8.30 4.91 -22.26
C ALA A 140 -7.20 5.06 -23.32
N ASP A 141 -5.93 5.01 -22.91
CA ASP A 141 -4.77 5.06 -23.81
C ASP A 141 -4.75 3.88 -24.79
N GLU A 142 -5.22 2.72 -24.35
CA GLU A 142 -5.35 1.52 -25.18
C GLU A 142 -6.46 1.64 -26.21
N ALA A 143 -7.62 2.17 -25.82
CA ALA A 143 -8.74 2.42 -26.74
C ALA A 143 -8.35 3.41 -27.86
N MET A 144 -7.64 4.49 -27.52
CA MET A 144 -7.19 5.49 -28.50
C MET A 144 -6.22 4.90 -29.53
N VAL A 145 -5.28 4.05 -29.11
CA VAL A 145 -4.34 3.40 -30.04
C VAL A 145 -5.05 2.44 -30.97
N ARG A 146 -5.98 1.63 -30.46
CA ARG A 146 -6.77 0.72 -31.31
C ARG A 146 -7.67 1.46 -32.29
N ALA A 147 -8.23 2.60 -31.90
CA ALA A 147 -9.05 3.42 -32.78
C ALA A 147 -8.22 4.00 -33.94
N ALA A 148 -7.00 4.49 -33.67
CA ALA A 148 -6.09 4.98 -34.69
C ALA A 148 -5.65 3.87 -35.67
N GLU A 149 -5.44 2.66 -35.18
CA GLU A 149 -5.05 1.51 -36.00
C GLU A 149 -6.18 1.03 -36.92
N ARG A 150 -7.46 1.22 -36.54
CA ARG A 150 -8.62 0.90 -37.39
C ARG A 150 -8.83 1.87 -38.56
N LEU A 151 -8.28 3.07 -38.49
CA LEU A 151 -8.40 4.10 -39.54
C LEU A 151 -7.29 4.01 -40.60
N ARG A 152 -6.34 3.09 -40.41
CA ARG A 152 -5.16 2.92 -41.25
C ARG A 152 -5.23 1.59 -42.00
#